data_AF-A0A914Y2K6-F1
#
_entry.id   AF-A0A914Y2K6-F1
#
_cell.length_a   1.000
_cell.length_b   1.000
_cell.length_c   1.000
_cell.angle_alpha   90.00
_cell.angle_beta   90.00
_cell.angle_gamma   90.00
#
_symmetry.space_group_name_H-M   'P 1'
#
loop_
_entity.id
_entity.type
_entity.pdbx_description
1 polymer ?
#
loop_
_entity_poly.entity_id
_entity_poly.type
_entity_poly.pdbx_seq_one_letter_code
_entity_poly.pdbx_strand_id
1 'polypeptide(L)'
;MNRFTPLITRIFSRRCFSTALASPSAEIQIDVEPTSEVLKKASVRPSLLKPYLDNILQEEDYFKMSKAVSITEMFDARVHYGHRIGTINDNMKWSLYGERLGICIFDLDITKKYLIKALNFLAHVSYRGGMVLFVSSDRANMLLIEKMAAEMGQYSHTRKWQEGTLTNIGQLFGAPVRLPDVIIFLSTLSS
;
A
#
# COMPACT_ATOMS: atom_id res chain seq x y z
N MET A 1 14.53 12.24 14.24
CA MET A 1 13.82 12.30 12.94
C MET A 1 14.64 11.47 11.96
N ASN A 2 14.03 10.59 11.16
CA ASN A 2 14.65 9.54 10.30
C ASN A 2 14.80 8.14 10.93
N ARG A 3 13.69 7.47 11.27
CA ARG A 3 13.69 6.00 11.48
C ARG A 3 12.60 5.22 10.73
N PHE A 4 11.74 5.90 9.95
CA PHE A 4 10.82 5.24 9.00
C PHE A 4 11.49 4.90 7.64
N THR A 5 12.75 5.32 7.48
CA THR A 5 13.53 5.29 6.23
C THR A 5 14.01 3.91 5.73
N PRO A 6 14.16 2.82 6.53
CA PRO A 6 14.70 1.57 6.00
C PRO A 6 13.63 0.53 5.59
N LEU A 7 12.37 0.72 5.97
CA LEU A 7 11.33 -0.32 5.79
C LEU A 7 10.80 -0.40 4.37
N ILE A 8 10.43 0.75 3.78
CA ILE A 8 9.92 0.79 2.41
C ILE A 8 11.06 0.54 1.41
N THR A 9 12.26 1.06 1.67
CA THR A 9 13.44 0.88 0.81
C THR A 9 13.95 -0.57 0.80
N ARG A 10 13.69 -1.36 1.84
CA ARG A 10 13.95 -2.81 1.84
C ARG A 10 13.01 -3.62 0.95
N ILE A 11 11.78 -3.14 0.74
CA ILE A 11 10.80 -3.79 -0.14
C ILE A 11 11.24 -3.66 -1.61
N PHE A 12 11.82 -2.51 -1.97
CA PHE A 12 12.20 -2.20 -3.36
C PHE A 12 13.68 -2.42 -3.69
N SER A 13 14.61 -2.40 -2.72
CA SER A 13 16.06 -2.51 -2.99
C SER A 13 16.59 -3.95 -3.16
N ARG A 14 15.75 -4.99 -3.04
CA ARG A 14 16.15 -6.30 -3.56
C ARG A 14 16.11 -6.25 -5.07
N ARG A 15 17.29 -5.99 -5.66
CA ARG A 15 17.65 -6.45 -7.01
C ARG A 15 17.28 -7.93 -7.15
N CYS A 16 16.05 -8.19 -7.56
CA CYS A 16 15.64 -9.42 -8.24
C CYS A 16 15.51 -9.14 -9.75
N PHE A 17 16.30 -8.20 -10.26
CA PHE A 17 16.59 -8.09 -11.68
C PHE A 17 17.91 -8.83 -11.92
N SER A 18 17.84 -9.90 -12.71
CA SER A 18 18.94 -10.79 -13.14
C SER A 18 19.27 -11.96 -12.20
N THR A 19 18.59 -13.09 -12.34
CA THR A 19 19.00 -14.24 -13.19
C THR A 19 17.94 -15.35 -13.10
N ALA A 20 17.63 -15.91 -14.26
CA ALA A 20 16.62 -16.93 -14.59
C ALA A 20 16.39 -18.06 -13.57
N LEU A 21 15.16 -18.60 -13.55
CA LEU A 21 14.88 -20.01 -13.83
C LEU A 21 13.36 -20.30 -13.84
N ALA A 22 12.89 -20.68 -15.03
CA ALA A 22 11.68 -21.47 -15.33
C ALA A 22 10.39 -21.12 -14.59
N SER A 23 9.43 -20.52 -15.32
CA SER A 23 8.03 -20.86 -15.09
C SER A 23 7.91 -22.39 -15.24
N PRO A 24 7.46 -23.15 -14.23
CA PRO A 24 6.94 -24.46 -14.53
C PRO A 24 5.66 -24.19 -15.31
N SER A 25 5.75 -24.31 -16.62
CA SER A 25 4.59 -24.57 -17.48
C SER A 25 4.11 -25.97 -17.14
N ALA A 26 3.59 -26.15 -15.92
CA ALA A 26 2.71 -27.25 -15.63
C ALA A 26 1.36 -26.83 -16.20
N GLU A 27 1.09 -27.28 -17.42
CA GLU A 27 -0.26 -27.31 -17.96
C GLU A 27 -1.11 -28.14 -16.99
N ILE A 28 -1.76 -27.47 -16.05
CA ILE A 28 -2.89 -28.04 -15.34
C ILE A 28 -4.08 -27.71 -16.23
N GLN A 29 -4.50 -28.66 -17.06
CA GLN A 29 -5.82 -28.60 -17.69
C GLN A 29 -6.86 -28.62 -16.58
N ILE A 30 -7.48 -27.47 -16.34
CA ILE A 30 -8.71 -27.36 -15.57
C ILE A 30 -9.79 -26.97 -16.55
N ASP A 31 -10.27 -27.96 -17.31
CA ASP A 31 -11.49 -27.81 -18.09
C ASP A 31 -12.66 -27.77 -17.10
N VAL A 32 -13.14 -26.55 -16.80
CA VAL A 32 -14.55 -26.16 -16.60
C VAL A 32 -14.56 -24.78 -15.93
N GLU A 33 -14.93 -23.75 -16.70
CA GLU A 33 -15.27 -22.44 -16.13
C GLU A 33 -16.52 -22.58 -15.23
N PRO A 34 -16.54 -21.97 -14.04
CA PRO A 34 -17.64 -22.14 -13.10
C PRO A 34 -18.94 -21.51 -13.62
N THR A 35 -20.02 -22.29 -13.60
CA THR A 35 -21.37 -21.87 -14.02
C THR A 35 -21.86 -20.65 -13.22
N SER A 36 -22.56 -19.74 -13.91
CA SER A 36 -23.05 -18.45 -13.38
C SER A 36 -23.89 -18.53 -12.09
N GLU A 37 -24.47 -19.70 -11.79
CA GLU A 37 -25.24 -19.96 -10.56
C GLU A 37 -24.34 -20.11 -9.32
N VAL A 38 -23.13 -20.65 -9.49
CA VAL A 38 -22.11 -20.76 -8.42
C VAL A 38 -21.57 -19.37 -8.08
N LEU A 39 -21.40 -18.51 -9.09
CA LEU A 39 -21.01 -17.10 -8.94
C LEU A 39 -22.06 -16.26 -8.21
N LYS A 40 -23.34 -16.64 -8.26
CA LYS A 40 -24.43 -15.95 -7.53
C LYS A 40 -24.58 -16.41 -6.08
N LYS A 41 -24.21 -17.65 -5.76
CA LYS A 41 -24.17 -18.19 -4.37
C LYS A 41 -22.90 -17.80 -3.59
N ALA A 42 -21.96 -17.14 -4.26
CA ALA A 42 -20.67 -16.74 -3.76
C ALA A 42 -20.74 -15.54 -2.79
N SER A 43 -21.39 -15.72 -1.64
CA SER A 43 -20.83 -15.19 -0.39
C SER A 43 -19.62 -16.07 -0.07
N VAL A 44 -18.53 -15.84 -0.80
CA VAL A 44 -17.44 -16.83 -0.90
C VAL A 44 -16.79 -17.03 0.45
N ARG A 45 -16.89 -18.25 0.99
CA ARG A 45 -15.93 -18.72 1.98
C ARG A 45 -14.55 -18.75 1.29
N PRO A 46 -13.56 -17.96 1.73
CA PRO A 46 -12.27 -17.83 1.06
C PRO A 46 -11.56 -19.18 0.82
N SER A 47 -11.90 -20.20 1.61
CA SER A 47 -11.40 -21.56 1.48
C SER A 47 -11.69 -22.25 0.15
N LEU A 48 -12.82 -21.94 -0.51
CA LEU A 48 -13.21 -22.62 -1.76
C LEU A 48 -12.43 -22.14 -2.98
N LEU A 49 -11.87 -20.92 -2.93
CA LEU A 49 -11.06 -20.38 -4.03
C LEU A 49 -9.59 -20.76 -3.93
N LYS A 50 -9.13 -21.30 -2.78
CA LYS A 50 -7.74 -21.71 -2.57
C LYS A 50 -7.12 -22.52 -3.72
N PRO A 51 -7.78 -23.52 -4.32
CA PRO A 51 -7.17 -24.27 -5.43
C PRO A 51 -7.01 -23.48 -6.74
N TYR A 52 -7.74 -22.37 -6.89
CA TYR A 52 -7.68 -21.47 -8.06
C TYR A 52 -6.84 -20.22 -7.81
N LEU A 53 -6.31 -20.04 -6.59
CA LEU A 53 -5.43 -18.94 -6.24
C LEU A 53 -3.97 -19.34 -6.49
N ASP A 54 -3.20 -18.40 -7.06
CA ASP A 54 -1.73 -18.51 -7.13
C ASP A 54 -1.17 -18.91 -5.76
N ASN A 55 -0.15 -19.79 -5.73
CA ASN A 55 0.49 -20.27 -4.50
C ASN A 55 0.90 -19.11 -3.55
N ILE A 56 1.23 -17.95 -4.11
CA ILE A 56 1.63 -16.74 -3.38
C ILE A 56 0.45 -16.09 -2.62
N LEU A 57 -0.79 -16.22 -3.12
CA LEU A 57 -2.00 -15.67 -2.50
C LEU A 57 -2.65 -16.63 -1.51
N GLN A 58 -2.17 -17.88 -1.41
CA GLN A 58 -2.68 -18.87 -0.47
C GLN A 58 -2.20 -18.62 0.97
N GLU A 59 -1.04 -18.00 1.12
CA GLU A 59 -0.48 -17.59 2.41
C GLU A 59 -0.89 -16.15 2.75
N GLU A 60 -1.38 -15.93 3.97
CA GLU A 60 -1.78 -14.60 4.44
C GLU A 60 -0.60 -13.61 4.52
N ASP A 61 0.60 -14.10 4.85
CA ASP A 61 1.75 -13.27 5.24
C ASP A 61 3.05 -13.69 4.50
N TYR A 62 2.94 -13.95 3.19
CA TYR A 62 4.01 -14.49 2.34
C TYR A 62 5.35 -13.73 2.45
N PHE A 63 5.30 -12.39 2.44
CA PHE A 63 6.49 -11.53 2.51
C PHE A 63 6.98 -11.27 3.95
N LYS A 64 6.32 -11.83 4.97
CA LYS A 64 6.66 -11.66 6.39
C LYS A 64 6.71 -10.20 6.84
N MET A 65 5.74 -9.39 6.38
CA MET A 65 5.65 -7.96 6.72
C MET A 65 5.37 -7.69 8.20
N SER A 66 4.80 -8.67 8.90
CA SER A 66 4.60 -8.62 10.37
C SER A 66 5.88 -8.42 11.17
N LYS A 67 7.02 -8.96 10.71
CA LYS A 67 8.33 -8.77 11.35
C LYS A 67 8.93 -7.39 11.07
N ALA A 68 8.45 -6.73 10.02
CA ALA A 68 8.99 -5.46 9.55
C ALA A 68 8.58 -4.30 10.48
N VAL A 69 7.45 -4.40 11.18
CA VAL A 69 6.90 -3.31 12.01
C VAL A 69 6.88 -3.69 13.50
N SER A 70 7.65 -2.97 14.31
CA SER A 70 7.57 -3.05 15.77
C SER A 70 6.74 -1.91 16.39
N ILE A 71 5.96 -2.22 17.44
CA ILE A 71 5.19 -1.22 18.20
C ILE A 71 6.14 -0.22 18.86
N THR A 72 7.28 -0.69 19.37
CA THR A 72 8.30 0.14 20.01
C THR A 72 8.84 1.19 19.04
N GLU A 73 9.13 0.81 17.80
CA GLU A 73 9.62 1.72 16.76
C GLU A 73 8.57 2.77 16.36
N MET A 74 7.28 2.37 16.28
CA MET A 74 6.19 3.30 16.01
C MET A 74 5.98 4.30 17.15
N PHE A 75 6.17 3.84 18.40
CA PHE A 75 6.11 4.69 19.58
C PHE A 75 7.25 5.72 19.58
N ASP A 76 8.48 5.27 19.34
CA ASP A 76 9.66 6.14 19.23
C ASP A 76 9.55 7.15 18.07
N ALA A 77 8.92 6.74 16.97
CA ALA A 77 8.62 7.59 15.82
C ALA A 77 7.44 8.54 16.04
N ARG A 78 6.79 8.51 17.21
CA ARG A 78 5.66 9.39 17.59
C ARG A 78 4.42 9.27 16.70
N VAL A 79 4.18 8.08 16.14
CA VAL A 79 3.03 7.81 15.25
C VAL A 79 1.68 7.93 15.98
N HIS A 80 1.67 7.71 17.30
CA HIS A 80 0.45 7.75 18.11
C HIS A 80 -0.11 9.17 18.32
N TYR A 81 0.63 10.23 17.98
CA TYR A 81 0.13 11.60 18.17
C TYR A 81 -0.81 12.01 17.04
N GLY A 82 -2.00 12.48 17.42
CA GLY A 82 -2.96 13.09 16.53
C GLY A 82 -3.07 14.61 16.68
N HIS A 83 -4.11 15.15 16.04
CA HIS A 83 -4.48 16.56 16.15
C HIS A 83 -5.27 16.81 17.46
N ARG A 84 -5.72 18.05 17.66
CA ARG A 84 -6.60 18.40 18.78
C ARG A 84 -7.98 17.74 18.60
N ILE A 85 -8.64 17.42 19.71
CA ILE A 85 -9.96 16.74 19.70
C ILE A 85 -11.03 17.46 18.88
N GLY A 86 -10.99 18.81 18.81
CA GLY A 86 -11.93 19.60 18.02
C GLY A 86 -11.72 19.55 16.50
N THR A 87 -10.61 19.01 16.01
CA THR A 87 -10.28 18.94 14.58
C THR A 87 -10.45 17.53 14.02
N ILE A 88 -10.75 16.54 14.87
CA ILE A 88 -10.88 15.15 14.43
C ILE A 88 -12.17 14.95 13.61
N ASN A 89 -12.08 14.14 12.56
CA ASN A 89 -13.24 13.67 11.82
C ASN A 89 -13.90 12.50 12.58
N ASP A 90 -15.24 12.44 12.61
CA ASP A 90 -15.99 11.36 13.26
C ASP A 90 -15.61 9.97 12.74
N ASN A 91 -15.28 9.87 11.45
CA ASN A 91 -14.84 8.62 10.81
C ASN A 91 -13.48 8.11 11.32
N MET A 92 -12.74 8.90 12.10
CA MET A 92 -11.48 8.51 12.71
C MET A 92 -11.59 8.12 14.18
N LYS A 93 -12.78 8.26 14.79
CA LYS A 93 -12.97 7.96 16.23
C LYS A 93 -12.70 6.50 16.60
N TRP A 94 -12.90 5.57 15.66
CA TRP A 94 -12.70 4.14 15.91
C TRP A 94 -11.23 3.73 16.10
N SER A 95 -10.27 4.53 15.62
CA SER A 95 -8.83 4.26 15.76
C SER A 95 -8.19 5.01 16.93
N LEU A 96 -8.99 5.79 17.68
CA LEU A 96 -8.54 6.58 18.81
C LEU A 96 -8.42 5.70 20.06
N TYR A 97 -7.30 5.82 20.76
CA TYR A 97 -7.10 5.21 22.08
C TYR A 97 -7.71 6.08 23.19
N GLY A 98 -7.52 7.39 23.10
CA GLY A 98 -8.05 8.38 24.04
C GLY A 98 -7.50 9.77 23.79
N GLU A 99 -7.65 10.66 24.77
CA GLU A 99 -7.09 12.01 24.72
C GLU A 99 -6.21 12.31 25.93
N ARG A 100 -5.20 13.15 25.72
CA ARG A 100 -4.34 13.67 26.78
C ARG A 100 -4.11 15.15 26.56
N LEU A 101 -4.50 15.98 27.53
CA LEU A 101 -4.34 17.44 27.46
C LEU A 101 -4.95 18.03 26.17
N GLY A 102 -6.09 17.49 25.72
CA GLY A 102 -6.80 17.92 24.50
C GLY A 102 -6.17 17.47 23.17
N ILE A 103 -5.11 16.66 23.21
CA ILE A 103 -4.49 16.04 22.02
C ILE A 103 -4.99 14.60 21.90
N CYS A 104 -5.41 14.21 20.69
CA CYS A 104 -5.82 12.87 20.35
C CYS A 104 -4.63 11.90 20.35
N ILE A 105 -4.80 10.72 20.93
CA ILE A 105 -3.82 9.63 20.90
C ILE A 105 -4.43 8.45 20.13
N PHE A 106 -3.75 8.00 19.08
CA PHE A 106 -4.14 6.84 18.29
C PHE A 106 -3.66 5.52 18.89
N ASP A 107 -4.46 4.48 18.70
CA ASP A 107 -4.13 3.12 19.10
C ASP A 107 -3.11 2.50 18.12
N LEU A 108 -1.93 2.15 18.64
CA LEU A 108 -0.85 1.57 17.85
C LEU A 108 -1.12 0.12 17.44
N ASP A 109 -1.91 -0.64 18.20
CA ASP A 109 -2.24 -2.03 17.85
C ASP A 109 -3.12 -2.08 16.62
N ILE A 110 -4.14 -1.20 16.60
CA ILE A 110 -4.99 -0.98 15.44
C ILE A 110 -4.13 -0.53 14.26
N THR A 111 -3.33 0.52 14.45
CA THR A 111 -2.50 1.10 13.38
C THR A 111 -1.53 0.07 12.79
N LYS A 112 -0.89 -0.74 13.63
CA LYS A 112 0.01 -1.83 13.21
C LYS A 112 -0.72 -2.85 12.34
N LYS A 113 -1.91 -3.29 12.74
CA LYS A 113 -2.72 -4.26 11.98
C LYS A 113 -3.03 -3.76 10.56
N TYR A 114 -3.43 -2.49 10.41
CA TYR A 114 -3.71 -1.91 9.09
C TYR A 114 -2.44 -1.64 8.29
N LEU A 115 -1.35 -1.23 8.94
CA LEU A 115 -0.08 -1.01 8.27
C LEU A 115 0.49 -2.30 7.67
N ILE A 116 0.42 -3.43 8.40
CA ILE A 116 0.85 -4.74 7.88
C ILE A 116 0.03 -5.13 6.64
N LYS A 117 -1.29 -4.94 6.67
CA LYS A 117 -2.16 -5.22 5.52
C LYS A 117 -1.80 -4.35 4.30
N ALA A 118 -1.56 -3.05 4.51
CA ALA A 118 -1.17 -2.13 3.45
C ALA A 118 0.19 -2.51 2.84
N LEU A 119 1.18 -2.86 3.68
CA LEU A 119 2.50 -3.30 3.23
C LEU A 119 2.44 -4.63 2.47
N ASN A 120 1.60 -5.57 2.93
CA ASN A 120 1.41 -6.85 2.24
C ASN A 120 0.80 -6.64 0.86
N PHE A 121 -0.24 -5.81 0.76
CA PHE A 121 -0.84 -5.45 -0.53
C PHE A 121 0.17 -4.79 -1.48
N LEU A 122 0.94 -3.83 -0.98
CA LEU A 122 1.99 -3.17 -1.75
C LEU A 122 3.06 -4.16 -2.24
N ALA A 123 3.43 -5.13 -1.42
CA ALA A 123 4.40 -6.15 -1.77
C ALA A 123 3.90 -7.05 -2.90
N HIS A 124 2.63 -7.48 -2.87
CA HIS A 124 2.03 -8.26 -3.96
C HIS A 124 1.97 -7.47 -5.27
N VAL A 125 1.63 -6.18 -5.22
CA VAL A 125 1.58 -5.31 -6.41
C VAL A 125 2.99 -5.13 -6.99
N SER A 126 3.96 -4.85 -6.12
CA SER A 126 5.36 -4.68 -6.54
C SER A 126 5.92 -5.97 -7.13
N TYR A 127 5.58 -7.12 -6.55
CA TYR A 127 5.96 -8.44 -7.07
C TYR A 127 5.42 -8.72 -8.47
N ARG A 128 4.20 -8.23 -8.78
CA ARG A 128 3.57 -8.35 -10.10
C ARG A 128 4.07 -7.30 -11.11
N GLY A 129 5.02 -6.43 -10.75
CA GLY A 129 5.49 -5.36 -11.61
C GLY A 129 4.47 -4.22 -11.80
N GLY A 130 3.62 -4.01 -10.78
CA GLY A 130 2.67 -2.91 -10.76
C GLY A 130 3.34 -1.56 -10.55
N MET A 131 2.75 -0.50 -11.13
CA MET A 131 3.24 0.87 -10.97
C MET A 131 2.71 1.49 -9.68
N VAL A 132 3.61 2.00 -8.83
CA VAL A 132 3.27 2.67 -7.57
C VAL A 132 3.50 4.17 -7.69
N LEU A 133 2.49 4.96 -7.33
CA LEU A 133 2.56 6.42 -7.27
C LEU A 133 2.47 6.92 -5.83
N PHE A 134 3.52 7.55 -5.33
CA PHE A 134 3.53 8.23 -4.04
C PHE A 134 2.99 9.65 -4.17
N VAL A 135 1.95 9.99 -3.42
CA VAL A 135 1.33 11.32 -3.43
C VAL A 135 1.48 11.97 -2.06
N SER A 136 1.99 13.20 -2.05
CA SER A 136 2.02 14.03 -0.85
C SER A 136 1.91 15.50 -1.22
N SER A 137 1.19 16.27 -0.42
CA SER A 137 1.09 17.73 -0.55
C SER A 137 2.04 18.46 0.42
N ASP A 138 2.65 17.72 1.34
CA ASP A 138 3.52 18.30 2.36
C ASP A 138 4.85 18.78 1.77
N ARG A 139 5.03 20.10 1.76
CA ARG A 139 6.23 20.76 1.24
C ARG A 139 7.48 20.45 2.06
N ALA A 140 7.34 20.13 3.35
CA ALA A 140 8.48 19.85 4.23
C ALA A 140 9.18 18.53 3.84
N ASN A 141 8.39 17.53 3.43
CA ASN A 141 8.88 16.18 3.11
C ASN A 141 8.99 15.92 1.60
N MET A 142 8.67 16.91 0.77
CA MET A 142 8.64 16.83 -0.69
C MET A 142 9.92 16.21 -1.29
N LEU A 143 11.09 16.77 -0.97
CA LEU A 143 12.38 16.31 -1.50
C LEU A 143 12.75 14.91 -1.02
N LEU A 144 12.37 14.56 0.22
CA LEU A 144 12.62 13.24 0.79
C LEU A 144 11.84 12.17 0.02
N ILE A 145 10.57 12.45 -0.26
CA ILE A 145 9.68 11.52 -0.98
C ILE A 145 10.14 11.33 -2.43
N GLU A 146 10.53 12.41 -3.11
CA GLU A 146 11.05 12.32 -4.49
C GLU A 146 12.32 11.47 -4.58
N LYS A 147 13.25 11.67 -3.65
CA LYS A 147 14.49 10.87 -3.57
C LYS A 147 14.18 9.40 -3.30
N MET A 148 13.31 9.12 -2.33
CA MET A 148 12.92 7.75 -1.99
C MET A 148 12.23 7.05 -3.16
N ALA A 149 11.31 7.72 -3.86
CA ALA A 149 10.65 7.14 -5.02
C ALA A 149 11.65 6.84 -6.15
N ALA A 150 12.58 7.76 -6.42
CA ALA A 150 13.65 7.56 -7.41
C ALA A 150 14.57 6.39 -7.05
N GLU A 151 14.97 6.25 -5.78
CA GLU A 151 15.78 5.12 -5.30
C GLU A 151 15.07 3.77 -5.45
N MET A 152 13.74 3.76 -5.32
CA MET A 152 12.91 2.55 -5.47
C MET A 152 12.53 2.25 -6.93
N GLY A 153 12.85 3.15 -7.87
CA GLY A 153 12.41 3.05 -9.26
C GLY A 153 10.88 3.22 -9.43
N GLN A 154 10.23 3.91 -8.50
CA GLN A 154 8.79 4.19 -8.50
C GLN A 154 8.53 5.69 -8.71
N TYR A 155 7.26 6.06 -8.88
CA TYR A 155 6.89 7.43 -9.23
C TYR A 155 6.40 8.20 -8.01
N SER A 156 6.60 9.51 -7.99
CA SER A 156 6.06 10.39 -6.96
C SER A 156 5.45 11.64 -7.57
N HIS A 157 4.32 12.08 -7.02
CA HIS A 157 3.69 13.36 -7.30
C HIS A 157 3.59 14.16 -6.00
N THR A 158 4.50 15.11 -5.82
CA THR A 158 4.59 15.95 -4.61
C THR A 158 4.30 17.43 -4.87
N ARG A 159 4.12 17.81 -6.14
CA ARG A 159 3.75 19.18 -6.54
C ARG A 159 2.24 19.37 -6.49
N LYS A 160 1.79 20.57 -6.86
CA LYS A 160 0.37 20.86 -7.02
C LYS A 160 -0.24 19.87 -8.01
N TRP A 161 -1.27 19.17 -7.56
CA TRP A 161 -2.04 18.25 -8.38
C TRP A 161 -2.72 19.02 -9.52
N GLN A 162 -2.50 18.57 -10.76
CA GLN A 162 -3.24 19.07 -11.91
C GLN A 162 -4.55 18.30 -12.03
N GLU A 163 -5.66 19.04 -12.08
CA GLU A 163 -6.97 18.47 -12.33
C GLU A 163 -6.96 17.72 -13.67
N GLY A 164 -7.60 16.57 -13.72
CA GLY A 164 -7.61 15.74 -14.93
C GLY A 164 -6.38 14.83 -15.10
N THR A 165 -5.40 14.81 -14.19
CA THR A 165 -4.20 13.95 -14.34
C THR A 165 -4.54 12.46 -14.50
N LEU A 166 -5.56 11.96 -13.79
CA LEU A 166 -6.00 10.55 -13.88
C LEU A 166 -7.23 10.34 -14.78
N THR A 167 -8.05 11.37 -14.98
CA THR A 167 -9.31 11.23 -15.71
C THR A 167 -9.22 11.68 -17.17
N ASN A 168 -8.35 12.64 -17.49
CA ASN A 168 -8.20 13.24 -18.83
C ASN A 168 -6.78 13.05 -19.38
N ILE A 169 -6.30 11.82 -19.36
CA ILE A 169 -4.93 11.46 -19.73
C ILE A 169 -4.69 11.68 -21.22
N GLY A 170 -5.68 11.35 -22.07
CA GLY A 170 -5.54 11.46 -23.53
C GLY A 170 -5.27 12.90 -23.98
N GLN A 171 -5.93 13.88 -23.36
CA GLN A 171 -5.70 15.28 -23.67
C GLN A 171 -4.43 15.83 -22.99
N LEU A 172 -4.15 15.41 -21.75
CA LEU A 172 -3.01 15.92 -20.99
C LEU A 172 -1.66 15.41 -21.52
N PHE A 173 -1.57 14.11 -21.83
CA PHE A 173 -0.32 13.46 -22.25
C PHE A 173 -0.23 13.23 -23.76
N GLY A 174 -1.34 13.31 -24.50
CA GLY A 174 -1.37 13.18 -25.97
C GLY A 174 -1.06 11.78 -26.53
N ALA A 175 -0.82 10.79 -25.65
CA ALA A 175 -0.48 9.42 -26.01
C ALA A 175 -1.20 8.43 -25.08
N PRO A 176 -1.36 7.16 -25.48
CA PRO A 176 -1.80 6.12 -24.55
C PRO A 176 -0.74 5.93 -23.45
N VAL A 177 -1.10 6.28 -22.22
CA VAL A 177 -0.22 6.15 -21.03
C VAL A 177 -0.77 5.05 -20.12
N ARG A 178 0.12 4.26 -19.52
CA ARG A 178 -0.24 3.31 -18.45
C ARG A 178 -0.42 4.06 -17.13
N LEU A 179 -1.57 3.85 -16.49
CA LEU A 179 -1.88 4.44 -15.19
C LEU A 179 -1.17 3.70 -14.04
N PRO A 180 -0.99 4.36 -12.88
CA PRO A 180 -0.52 3.67 -11.70
C PRO A 180 -1.56 2.68 -11.22
N ASP A 181 -1.11 1.47 -10.87
CA ASP A 181 -1.96 0.40 -10.34
C ASP A 181 -2.29 0.67 -8.86
N VAL A 182 -1.38 1.35 -8.14
CA VAL A 182 -1.55 1.72 -6.73
C VAL A 182 -1.10 3.16 -6.49
N ILE A 183 -1.90 3.87 -5.69
CA ILE A 183 -1.59 5.20 -5.21
C ILE A 183 -1.43 5.15 -3.69
N ILE A 184 -0.33 5.71 -3.19
CA ILE A 184 -0.05 5.82 -1.76
C ILE A 184 -0.10 7.29 -1.36
N PHE A 185 -1.02 7.63 -0.48
CA PHE A 185 -1.09 8.96 0.11
C PHE A 185 -0.29 9.01 1.39
N LEU A 186 0.78 9.81 1.41
CA LEU A 186 1.53 10.12 2.64
C LEU A 186 0.88 11.27 3.42
N SER A 187 0.17 12.15 2.72
CA SER A 187 -0.67 13.20 3.29
C SER A 187 -1.96 13.26 2.50
N THR A 188 -3.10 13.14 3.17
CA THR A 188 -4.43 13.14 2.53
C THR A 188 -5.00 14.53 2.35
N LEU A 189 -4.55 15.50 3.15
CA LEU A 189 -4.97 16.90 3.07
C LEU A 189 -3.85 17.75 2.49
N SER A 190 -4.24 18.81 1.77
CA SER A 190 -3.34 19.89 1.40
C SER A 190 -3.11 20.77 2.61
N SER A 191 -1.84 20.99 2.98
CA SER A 191 -1.44 21.99 3.99
C SER A 191 -1.39 23.39 3.40
#